data_AF-A0A847BLU8-F1
#
_entry.id   AF-A0A847BLU8-F1
#
_cell.length_a   1.000
_cell.length_b   1.000
_cell.length_c   1.000
_cell.angle_alpha   90.00
_cell.angle_beta   90.00
_cell.angle_gamma   90.00
#
_symmetry.space_group_name_H-M   'P 1'
#
loop_
_entity.id
_entity.type
_entity.pdbx_description
1 polymer ?
#
loop_
_entity_poly.entity_id
_entity_poly.type
_entity_poly.pdbx_seq_one_letter_code
_entity_poly.pdbx_strand_id
1 'polypeptide(L)'
;MAEIIVAIISANAVFGFIQFLIIRYDQKKQSPEKMMLKALGAYRLKIMLRRWKCAEVRTAAEWELLEMLYHGYIALGGNGEIKKLYDECAQVKTTE
;
A
#
# COMPACT_ATOMS: atom_id res chain seq x y z
N MET A 1 -0.53 -2.60 48.40
CA MET A 1 0.64 -1.96 47.75
C MET A 1 1.39 -2.95 46.86
N ALA A 2 1.88 -4.07 47.39
CA ALA A 2 2.59 -5.10 46.60
C ALA A 2 1.73 -5.71 45.46
N GLU A 3 0.45 -5.99 45.71
CA GLU A 3 -0.47 -6.56 44.70
C GLU A 3 -0.72 -5.62 43.51
N ILE A 4 -0.82 -4.31 43.77
CA ILE A 4 -1.01 -3.28 42.73
C ILE A 4 0.22 -3.22 41.82
N ILE A 5 1.43 -3.31 42.40
CA ILE A 5 2.68 -3.31 41.64
C ILE A 5 2.80 -4.56 40.76
N VAL A 6 2.44 -5.73 41.28
CA VAL A 6 2.43 -6.99 40.52
C VAL A 6 1.40 -6.97 39.38
N ALA A 7 0.22 -6.40 39.60
CA ALA A 7 -0.80 -6.23 38.58
C ALA A 7 -0.35 -5.30 37.44
N ILE A 8 0.35 -4.20 37.75
CA ILE A 8 0.89 -3.27 36.74
C ILE A 8 2.00 -3.92 35.90
N ILE A 9 2.90 -4.67 36.55
CA ILE A 9 4.00 -5.36 35.85
C ILE A 9 3.46 -6.45 34.92
N SER A 10 2.48 -7.23 35.38
CA SER A 10 1.86 -8.29 34.56
C SER A 10 1.05 -7.75 33.39
N ALA A 11 0.33 -6.64 33.55
CA ALA A 11 -0.39 -5.97 32.46
C ALA A 11 0.57 -5.47 31.35
N ASN A 12 1.71 -4.89 31.73
CA ASN A 12 2.73 -4.43 30.77
C ASN A 12 3.38 -5.60 30.01
N ALA A 13 3.62 -6.74 30.68
CA ALA A 13 4.16 -7.92 30.05
C ALA A 13 3.19 -8.54 29.02
N VAL A 14 1.89 -8.59 29.34
CA VAL A 14 0.85 -9.08 28.43
C VAL A 14 0.70 -8.16 27.22
N PHE A 15 0.72 -6.84 27.43
CA PHE A 15 0.65 -5.88 26.32
C PHE A 15 1.88 -6.00 25.40
N GLY A 16 3.08 -6.12 25.96
CA GLY A 16 4.31 -6.35 25.19
C GLY A 16 4.27 -7.66 24.39
N PHE A 17 3.67 -8.71 24.95
CA PHE A 17 3.49 -9.99 24.26
C PHE A 17 2.48 -9.89 23.09
N ILE A 18 1.36 -9.21 23.28
CA ILE A 18 0.39 -8.96 22.20
C ILE A 18 1.04 -8.12 21.09
N GLN A 19 1.77 -7.07 21.45
CA GLN A 19 2.50 -6.24 20.50
C GLN A 19 3.56 -7.03 19.73
N PHE A 20 4.27 -7.94 20.39
CA PHE A 20 5.20 -8.87 19.74
C PHE A 20 4.49 -9.80 18.73
N LEU A 21 3.33 -10.35 19.07
CA LEU A 21 2.55 -11.19 18.16
C LEU A 21 2.07 -10.41 16.94
N ILE A 22 1.60 -9.17 17.13
CA ILE A 22 1.20 -8.26 16.05
C ILE A 22 2.39 -7.96 15.13
N ILE A 23 3.53 -7.55 15.70
CA ILE A 23 4.75 -7.24 14.93
C ILE A 23 5.23 -8.46 14.16
N ARG A 24 5.26 -9.65 14.79
CA ARG A 24 5.70 -10.90 14.16
C ARG A 24 4.75 -11.33 13.04
N TYR A 25 3.45 -11.13 13.22
CA TYR A 25 2.45 -11.41 12.19
C TYR A 25 2.57 -10.46 11.00
N ASP A 26 2.78 -9.17 11.24
CA ASP A 26 2.99 -8.16 10.20
C ASP A 26 4.31 -8.37 9.44
N GLN A 27 5.40 -8.66 10.16
CA GLN A 27 6.71 -8.97 9.56
C GLN A 27 6.67 -10.24 8.70
N LYS A 28 5.90 -11.26 9.10
CA LYS A 28 5.69 -12.46 8.26
C LYS A 28 4.87 -12.19 7.00
N LYS A 29 4.06 -11.13 6.97
CA LYS A 29 3.26 -10.76 5.79
C LYS A 29 4.02 -9.92 4.77
N GLN A 30 5.05 -9.20 5.18
CA GLN A 30 5.88 -8.37 4.30
C GLN A 30 7.29 -8.96 4.16
N SER A 31 7.49 -9.81 3.16
CA SER A 31 8.83 -10.21 2.77
C SER A 31 9.57 -9.02 2.13
N PRO A 32 10.91 -8.92 2.23
CA PRO A 32 11.69 -7.87 1.59
C PRO A 32 11.38 -7.72 0.09
N GLU A 33 11.10 -8.82 -0.60
CA GLU A 33 10.70 -8.83 -2.01
C GLU A 33 9.34 -8.15 -2.22
N LYS A 34 8.36 -8.43 -1.36
CA LYS A 34 7.04 -7.75 -1.42
C LYS A 34 7.16 -6.26 -1.14
N MET A 35 8.00 -5.87 -0.19
CA MET A 35 8.25 -4.45 0.10
C MET A 35 8.89 -3.74 -1.09
N MET A 36 9.89 -4.39 -1.70
CA MET A 36 10.57 -3.88 -2.89
C MET A 36 9.62 -3.78 -4.10
N LEU A 37 8.84 -4.82 -4.37
CA LEU A 37 7.83 -4.84 -5.45
C LEU A 37 6.76 -3.76 -5.24
N LYS A 38 6.31 -3.56 -4.00
CA LYS A 38 5.36 -2.48 -3.67
C LYS A 38 5.98 -1.11 -3.90
N ALA A 39 7.24 -0.90 -3.52
CA ALA A 39 7.94 0.38 -3.75
C ALA A 39 8.17 0.67 -5.24
N LEU A 40 8.60 -0.35 -6.00
CA LEU A 40 8.79 -0.25 -7.45
C LEU A 40 7.46 -0.02 -8.18
N GLY A 41 6.42 -0.76 -7.82
CA GLY A 41 5.07 -0.58 -8.34
C GLY A 41 4.55 0.83 -8.05
N ALA A 42 4.76 1.34 -6.84
CA ALA A 42 4.39 2.70 -6.48
C ALA A 42 5.11 3.75 -7.34
N TYR A 43 6.44 3.64 -7.43
CA TYR A 43 7.25 4.56 -8.23
C TYR A 43 6.82 4.56 -9.70
N ARG A 44 6.63 3.38 -10.29
CA ARG A 44 6.24 3.24 -11.69
C ARG A 44 4.83 3.75 -11.96
N LEU A 45 3.85 3.40 -11.12
CA LEU A 45 2.47 3.91 -11.22
C LEU A 45 2.43 5.43 -11.15
N LYS A 46 3.18 6.03 -10.22
CA LYS A 46 3.21 7.50 -10.07
C LYS A 46 3.71 8.19 -11.33
N ILE A 47 4.72 7.64 -11.99
CA ILE A 47 5.22 8.17 -13.28
C ILE A 47 4.18 7.99 -14.38
N MET A 48 3.62 6.79 -14.52
CA MET A 48 2.66 6.48 -15.59
C MET A 48 1.37 7.28 -15.45
N LEU A 49 0.79 7.39 -14.25
CA LEU A 49 -0.40 8.19 -13.98
C LEU A 49 -0.17 9.68 -14.23
N ARG A 50 1.00 10.21 -13.86
CA ARG A 50 1.34 11.61 -14.19
C ARG A 50 1.48 11.83 -15.70
N ARG A 51 2.11 10.90 -16.41
CA ARG A 51 2.21 10.96 -17.87
C ARG A 51 0.82 10.89 -18.52
N TRP A 52 -0.04 9.99 -18.05
CA TRP A 52 -1.43 9.86 -18.50
C TRP A 52 -2.23 11.16 -18.33
N LYS A 53 -2.07 11.80 -17.17
CA LYS A 53 -2.73 13.08 -16.86
C LYS A 53 -2.30 14.18 -17.83
N CYS A 54 -1.03 14.24 -18.19
CA CYS A 54 -0.48 15.24 -19.11
C CYS A 54 -0.49 14.84 -20.59
N ALA A 55 -0.89 13.61 -20.93
CA ALA A 55 -0.89 13.15 -22.30
C ALA A 55 -2.04 13.78 -23.10
N GLU A 56 -1.74 14.28 -24.29
CA GLU A 56 -2.71 14.83 -25.24
C GLU A 56 -3.52 13.72 -25.93
N VAL A 57 -2.88 12.58 -26.17
CA VAL A 57 -3.49 11.36 -26.72
C VAL A 57 -3.45 10.27 -25.66
N ARG A 58 -4.58 9.61 -25.44
CA ARG A 58 -4.76 8.57 -24.42
C ARG A 58 -5.28 7.34 -25.10
N THR A 59 -4.60 6.20 -24.97
CA THR A 59 -5.00 4.96 -25.66
C THR A 59 -5.65 3.99 -24.68
N ALA A 60 -6.74 3.32 -25.08
CA ALA A 60 -7.40 2.33 -24.23
C ALA A 60 -6.45 1.20 -23.77
N ALA A 61 -5.56 0.72 -24.66
CA ALA A 61 -4.57 -0.31 -24.33
C ALA A 61 -3.57 0.13 -23.25
N GLU A 62 -3.20 1.41 -23.23
CA GLU A 62 -2.33 1.96 -22.18
C GLU A 62 -3.05 2.07 -20.83
N TRP A 63 -4.36 2.34 -20.87
CA TRP A 63 -5.20 2.34 -19.66
C TRP A 63 -5.34 0.94 -19.06
N GLU A 64 -5.61 -0.09 -19.89
CA GLU A 64 -5.68 -1.49 -19.44
C GLU A 64 -4.38 -1.93 -18.75
N LEU A 65 -3.23 -1.54 -19.31
CA LEU A 65 -1.93 -1.83 -18.71
C LEU A 65 -1.75 -1.13 -17.36
N LEU A 66 -2.19 0.13 -17.25
CA LEU A 66 -2.18 0.92 -16.02
C LEU A 66 -3.08 0.29 -14.95
N GLU A 67 -4.27 -0.19 -15.34
CA GLU A 67 -5.22 -0.85 -14.47
C GLU A 67 -4.69 -2.20 -13.95
N MET A 68 -4.11 -3.03 -14.82
CA MET A 68 -3.43 -4.26 -14.41
C MET A 68 -2.33 -4.00 -13.38
N LEU A 69 -1.50 -2.97 -13.60
CA LEU A 69 -0.41 -2.62 -12.70
C LEU A 69 -0.94 -2.08 -11.36
N TYR A 70 -2.03 -1.30 -11.40
CA TYR A 70 -2.70 -0.77 -10.21
C TYR A 70 -3.32 -1.88 -9.36
N HIS A 71 -4.01 -2.84 -9.97
CA HIS A 71 -4.55 -4.00 -9.24
C HIS A 71 -3.45 -4.83 -8.58
N GLY A 72 -2.33 -5.06 -9.27
CA GLY A 72 -1.16 -5.73 -8.68
C GLY A 72 -0.59 -4.97 -7.49
N TYR A 73 -0.52 -3.63 -7.58
CA TYR A 73 -0.08 -2.78 -6.47
C TYR A 73 -1.03 -2.82 -5.27
N ILE A 74 -2.34 -2.79 -5.49
CA ILE A 74 -3.35 -2.89 -4.42
C ILE A 74 -3.29 -4.26 -3.75
N ALA A 75 -3.11 -5.34 -4.52
CA ALA A 75 -2.95 -6.69 -3.98
C ALA A 75 -1.71 -6.85 -3.08
N LEU A 76 -0.67 -6.04 -3.31
CA LEU A 76 0.52 -5.94 -2.45
C LEU A 76 0.29 -5.06 -1.20
N GLY A 77 -0.92 -4.56 -0.97
CA GLY A 77 -1.25 -3.66 0.12
C GLY A 77 -0.84 -2.21 -0.15
N GLY A 78 -0.75 -1.82 -1.42
CA GLY A 78 -0.57 -0.43 -1.86
C GLY A 78 -1.73 0.48 -1.43
N ASN A 79 -1.45 1.73 -1.08
CA ASN A 79 -2.49 2.68 -0.67
C ASN A 79 -2.03 4.15 -0.82
N GLY A 80 -2.94 5.08 -0.48
CA GLY A 80 -2.62 6.49 -0.27
C GLY A 80 -2.67 7.34 -1.54
N GLU A 81 -1.58 8.06 -1.83
CA GLU A 81 -1.46 9.04 -2.91
C GLU A 81 -1.74 8.45 -4.30
N ILE A 82 -1.30 7.20 -4.53
CA ILE A 82 -1.46 6.54 -5.83
C ILE A 82 -2.91 6.16 -6.12
N LYS A 83 -3.69 5.82 -5.09
CA LYS A 83 -5.12 5.57 -5.26
C LYS A 83 -5.83 6.85 -5.70
N LYS A 84 -5.55 7.99 -5.06
CA LYS A 84 -6.12 9.28 -5.46
C LYS A 84 -5.73 9.65 -6.89
N LEU A 85 -4.45 9.50 -7.25
CA LEU A 85 -3.97 9.73 -8.61
C LEU A 85 -4.64 8.83 -9.65
N TYR A 86 -4.86 7.56 -9.30
CA TYR A 86 -5.56 6.61 -10.17
C TYR A 86 -7.02 7.03 -10.36
N ASP A 87 -7.73 7.35 -9.27
CA ASP A 87 -9.13 7.79 -9.30
C ASP A 87 -9.28 9.09 -10.12
N GLU A 88 -8.35 10.04 -9.98
CA GLU A 88 -8.28 11.25 -10.81
C GLU A 88 -8.08 10.92 -12.29
N CYS A 89 -7.19 9.98 -12.61
CA CYS A 89 -6.90 9.60 -14.00
C CYS A 89 -8.04 8.78 -14.64
N ALA A 90 -8.77 8.00 -13.84
CA ALA A 90 -9.92 7.20 -14.29
C ALA A 90 -11.12 8.08 -14.69
N GLN A 91 -11.23 9.27 -14.10
CA GLN A 91 -12.27 10.25 -14.47
C GLN A 91 -11.96 10.98 -15.78
N VAL A 92 -10.69 11.04 -16.16
CA VAL A 92 -10.27 11.63 -17.43
C VAL A 92 -10.47 10.59 -18.53
N LYS A 93 -11.68 10.55 -19.09
CA LYS A 93 -12.04 9.64 -20.18
C LYS A 93 -11.07 9.84 -21.35
N THR A 94 -10.55 8.71 -21.81
CA THR A 94 -9.86 8.46 -23.08
C THR A 94 -10.47 9.31 -24.19
N THR A 95 -9.66 10.12 -24.87
CA THR A 95 -10.04 10.73 -26.14
C THR A 95 -9.93 9.61 -27.18
N GLU A 96 -10.99 9.38 -27.96
CA GLU A 96 -11.06 8.35 -29.03
C GLU A 96 -9.82 8.29 -29.93
#